data_AF-A0A355A6Z4-F1
#
_entry.id   AF-A0A355A6Z4-F1
#
_cell.length_a   1.000
_cell.length_b   1.000
_cell.length_c   1.000
_cell.angle_alpha   90.00
_cell.angle_beta   90.00
_cell.angle_gamma   90.00
#
_symmetry.space_group_name_H-M   'P 1'
#
loop_
_entity.id
_entity.type
_entity.pdbx_description
1 polymer ?
#
loop_
_entity_poly.entity_id
_entity_poly.type
_entity_poly.pdbx_seq_one_letter_code
_entity_poly.pdbx_strand_id
1 'polypeptide(L)'
;MVTCLYDQLTMEKILFESSKYLKVEGELFIPEEDPDMEQILFYQGYLSEVKGEIVGNKLFLSGIVEAHLLYRGKEVLDRAPEHGLIRKGADGAAFKGEIELPGFVADWDWQTRLTKICLQPETARTIKYQLELEVKLRARKNYQVDFVKGIESEAKLNTLVEQMVSEEPVLLTYTNREISNQFSISYPKPPVARILSYQVIPVNSTATLVKDRVNIEGKLEVYLVYLVLTEEGQEGGVEVQKWIEDNGGSIPFQITVDVPHTSNGLSINHEIWIEGVQIYSSHPENCRLQATIGAKVELFRAKPVKAVVEVSPGKDEIVDVLREISELIEVVEESERVIAVEKTLSLPSEMKNIRRVLLASITEPKLNCQLEDGQIFIAGETQFALVYQVDTDEEAPLLATAFWGQGEIEPITFGDYLEMPGVEEGMKARVYLNTNHLKVEQIDERTIKLFLDLKTRIKITQTKTLALVTDSALISPLDGPKPSMLFYLVQPGDTLWKIARRYNTTMESITQENQLTAESVVVGKKLLIPKKPWSPNNLI
;
A
#
# COMPACT_ATOMS: atom_id res chain seq x y z
N MET A 1 31.60 -37.21 14.14
CA MET A 1 31.71 -36.17 13.07
C MET A 1 30.65 -35.09 13.33
N VAL A 2 30.89 -33.82 12.98
CA VAL A 2 29.83 -32.78 12.98
C VAL A 2 29.49 -32.46 11.54
N THR A 3 28.20 -32.39 11.24
CA THR A 3 27.70 -31.99 9.92
C THR A 3 26.69 -30.86 10.13
N CYS A 4 27.05 -29.67 9.65
CA CYS A 4 26.15 -28.54 9.60
C CYS A 4 25.21 -28.68 8.40
N LEU A 5 23.92 -28.52 8.63
CA LEU A 5 22.91 -28.43 7.59
C LEU A 5 22.70 -26.95 7.28
N TYR A 6 23.01 -26.53 6.07
CA TYR A 6 22.92 -25.13 5.65
C TYR A 6 21.57 -24.82 5.02
N ASP A 7 21.17 -23.57 5.12
CA ASP A 7 20.11 -22.95 4.35
C ASP A 7 20.49 -21.50 4.03
N GLN A 8 19.78 -20.91 3.08
CA GLN A 8 20.05 -19.56 2.61
C GLN A 8 18.73 -18.81 2.43
N LEU A 9 18.66 -17.56 2.85
CA LEU A 9 17.48 -16.73 2.71
C LEU A 9 17.81 -15.44 1.94
N THR A 10 17.04 -15.13 0.90
CA THR A 10 17.12 -13.84 0.21
C THR A 10 16.16 -12.86 0.85
N MET A 11 16.66 -11.71 1.32
CA MET A 11 15.84 -10.70 1.98
C MET A 11 15.92 -9.35 1.29
N GLU A 12 14.86 -8.56 1.48
CA GLU A 12 14.77 -7.18 1.01
C GLU A 12 14.84 -6.22 2.21
N LYS A 13 15.98 -5.54 2.40
CA LYS A 13 16.10 -4.49 3.40
C LYS A 13 15.53 -3.19 2.85
N ILE A 14 14.53 -2.62 3.52
CA ILE A 14 14.11 -1.23 3.29
C ILE A 14 15.14 -0.31 3.94
N LEU A 15 15.82 0.47 3.10
CA LEU A 15 16.78 1.49 3.51
C LEU A 15 16.10 2.83 3.77
N PHE A 16 15.03 3.13 3.03
CA PHE A 16 14.27 4.37 3.16
C PHE A 16 12.84 4.17 2.63
N GLU A 17 11.88 4.81 3.30
CA GLU A 17 10.48 4.86 2.89
C GLU A 17 9.89 6.19 3.35
N SER A 18 9.25 6.93 2.44
CA SER A 18 8.65 8.23 2.73
C SER A 18 7.66 8.61 1.65
N SER A 19 6.57 9.28 2.04
CA SER A 19 5.76 10.06 1.11
C SER A 19 6.32 11.47 0.97
N LYS A 20 6.37 11.98 -0.26
CA LYS A 20 6.68 13.37 -0.60
C LYS A 20 5.52 13.95 -1.39
N TYR A 21 5.35 15.26 -1.37
CA TYR A 21 4.22 15.92 -2.02
C TYR A 21 4.72 16.96 -3.02
N LEU A 22 4.24 16.86 -4.25
CA LEU A 22 4.46 17.83 -5.31
C LEU A 22 3.21 18.68 -5.47
N LYS A 23 3.37 20.00 -5.32
CA LYS A 23 2.32 20.98 -5.59
C LYS A 23 2.58 21.62 -6.94
N VAL A 24 1.58 21.60 -7.81
CA VAL A 24 1.71 22.03 -9.21
C VAL A 24 0.57 22.97 -9.52
N GLU A 25 0.89 24.10 -10.15
CA GLU A 25 -0.10 25.04 -10.65
C GLU A 25 0.11 25.28 -12.14
N GLY A 26 -0.97 25.59 -12.84
CA GLY A 26 -0.93 25.99 -14.24
C GLY A 26 -2.33 26.31 -14.76
N GLU A 27 -2.47 26.31 -16.08
CA GLU A 27 -3.70 26.71 -16.76
C GLU A 27 -4.19 25.64 -17.72
N LEU A 28 -5.51 25.47 -17.77
CA LEU A 28 -6.24 24.75 -18.80
C LEU A 28 -7.06 25.76 -19.62
N PHE A 29 -7.29 25.42 -20.88
CA PHE A 29 -8.01 26.29 -21.81
C PHE A 29 -9.29 25.61 -22.28
N ILE A 30 -10.36 26.40 -22.39
CA ILE A 30 -11.60 26.00 -23.05
C ILE A 30 -11.42 26.19 -24.56
N PRO A 31 -11.66 25.16 -25.38
CA PRO A 31 -11.55 25.24 -26.84
C PRO A 31 -12.44 26.33 -27.44
N GLU A 32 -12.09 26.82 -28.64
CA GLU A 32 -12.82 27.94 -29.23
C GLU A 32 -14.26 27.59 -29.64
N GLU A 33 -14.48 26.33 -29.99
CA GLU A 33 -15.75 25.72 -30.35
C GLU A 33 -16.73 25.58 -29.17
N ASP A 34 -16.22 25.66 -27.95
CA ASP A 34 -17.00 25.55 -26.73
C ASP A 34 -17.40 26.95 -26.22
N PRO A 35 -18.58 27.08 -25.58
CA PRO A 35 -19.03 28.36 -25.09
C PRO A 35 -18.18 28.83 -23.91
N ASP A 36 -18.07 30.15 -23.80
CA ASP A 36 -17.47 30.85 -22.67
C ASP A 36 -18.04 30.33 -21.34
N MET A 37 -17.18 29.97 -20.41
CA MET A 37 -17.56 29.53 -19.09
C MET A 37 -18.03 30.70 -18.22
N GLU A 38 -19.17 30.50 -17.57
CA GLU A 38 -19.69 31.35 -16.50
C GLU A 38 -19.33 30.78 -15.12
N GLN A 39 -19.42 29.45 -14.97
CA GLN A 39 -19.23 28.79 -13.69
C GLN A 39 -18.72 27.36 -13.86
N ILE A 40 -17.73 26.99 -13.05
CA ILE A 40 -17.35 25.58 -12.89
C ILE A 40 -18.36 24.90 -11.97
N LEU A 41 -18.98 23.82 -12.44
CA LEU A 41 -19.94 23.04 -11.66
C LEU A 41 -19.24 21.89 -10.95
N PHE A 42 -18.46 21.07 -11.66
CA PHE A 42 -17.80 19.90 -11.08
C PHE A 42 -16.49 19.60 -11.81
N TYR A 43 -15.55 18.97 -11.12
CA TYR A 43 -14.33 18.46 -11.75
C TYR A 43 -13.74 17.27 -11.00
N GLN A 44 -12.94 16.51 -11.72
CA GLN A 44 -12.11 15.41 -11.21
C GLN A 44 -10.89 15.21 -12.12
N GLY A 45 -9.93 14.43 -11.65
CA GLY A 45 -8.69 14.15 -12.37
C GLY A 45 -8.35 12.67 -12.37
N TYR A 46 -7.83 12.17 -13.50
CA TYR A 46 -7.16 10.87 -13.58
C TYR A 46 -5.69 11.10 -13.86
N LEU A 47 -4.81 10.45 -13.09
CA LEU A 47 -3.39 10.55 -13.31
C LEU A 47 -3.00 9.66 -14.49
N SER A 48 -2.39 10.25 -15.52
CA SER A 48 -2.02 9.57 -16.76
C SER A 48 -0.59 9.91 -17.20
N GLU A 49 -0.03 9.04 -18.04
CA GLU A 49 1.29 9.24 -18.67
C GLU A 49 2.44 9.55 -17.67
N VAL A 50 2.36 9.02 -16.45
CA VAL A 50 3.35 9.27 -15.41
C VAL A 50 4.68 8.62 -15.78
N LYS A 51 5.73 9.43 -15.80
CA LYS A 51 7.10 9.02 -16.07
C LYS A 51 8.00 9.56 -14.97
N GLY A 52 9.00 8.78 -14.61
CA GLY A 52 10.01 9.20 -13.67
C GLY A 52 11.36 8.62 -14.01
N GLU A 53 12.39 9.42 -13.78
CA GLU A 53 13.78 9.06 -13.98
C GLU A 53 14.61 9.52 -12.79
N ILE A 54 15.45 8.63 -12.28
CA ILE A 54 16.36 8.96 -11.19
C ILE A 54 17.74 9.25 -11.78
N VAL A 55 18.19 10.49 -11.62
CA VAL A 55 19.51 10.94 -12.07
C VAL A 55 20.28 11.47 -10.86
N GLY A 56 21.35 10.77 -10.50
CA GLY A 56 22.10 11.06 -9.26
C GLY A 56 21.23 10.81 -8.02
N ASN A 57 21.04 11.84 -7.21
CA ASN A 57 20.21 11.80 -6.00
C ASN A 57 18.88 12.55 -6.17
N LYS A 58 18.38 12.68 -7.40
CA LYS A 58 17.10 13.32 -7.69
C LYS A 58 16.22 12.41 -8.51
N LEU A 59 14.94 12.34 -8.14
CA LEU A 59 13.88 11.78 -8.95
C LEU A 59 13.22 12.92 -9.72
N PHE A 60 13.32 12.90 -11.05
CA PHE A 60 12.60 13.78 -11.95
C PHE A 60 11.31 13.10 -12.38
N LEU A 61 10.17 13.76 -12.18
CA LEU A 61 8.85 13.24 -12.50
C LEU A 61 8.16 14.15 -13.50
N SER A 62 7.43 13.55 -14.42
CA SER A 62 6.50 14.24 -15.30
C SER A 62 5.27 13.39 -15.57
N GLY A 63 4.19 14.02 -15.96
CA GLY A 63 2.96 13.33 -16.34
C GLY A 63 1.85 14.32 -16.59
N ILE A 64 0.65 13.80 -16.76
CA ILE A 64 -0.54 14.57 -17.05
C ILE A 64 -1.63 14.16 -16.05
N VAL A 65 -2.45 15.12 -15.63
CA VAL A 65 -3.75 14.83 -15.03
C VAL A 65 -4.80 15.08 -16.10
N GLU A 66 -5.52 14.02 -16.50
CA GLU A 66 -6.70 14.13 -17.34
C GLU A 66 -7.80 14.82 -16.55
N ALA A 67 -8.05 16.09 -16.85
CA ALA A 67 -9.03 16.90 -16.14
C ALA A 67 -10.40 16.76 -16.81
N HIS A 68 -11.37 16.23 -16.06
CA HIS A 68 -12.76 16.17 -16.48
C HIS A 68 -13.51 17.29 -15.79
N LEU A 69 -14.12 18.17 -16.55
CA LEU A 69 -14.81 19.36 -16.09
C LEU A 69 -16.27 19.32 -16.55
N LEU A 70 -17.17 19.64 -15.64
CA LEU A 70 -18.53 20.04 -15.92
C LEU A 70 -18.64 21.53 -15.60
N TYR A 71 -19.09 22.33 -16.55
CA TYR A 71 -19.22 23.77 -16.38
C TYR A 71 -20.50 24.30 -17.01
N ARG A 72 -20.94 25.46 -16.55
CA ARG A 72 -22.01 26.24 -17.17
C ARG A 72 -21.41 27.25 -18.13
N GLY A 73 -21.81 27.18 -19.38
CA GLY A 73 -21.45 28.14 -20.42
C GLY A 73 -22.44 29.29 -20.51
N LYS A 74 -22.02 30.40 -21.13
CA LYS A 74 -22.91 31.49 -21.53
C LYS A 74 -24.00 30.95 -22.43
N GLU A 75 -25.23 31.36 -22.16
CA GLU A 75 -26.43 30.84 -22.81
C GLU A 75 -26.34 30.97 -24.34
N VAL A 76 -26.59 29.85 -25.04
CA VAL A 76 -26.66 29.77 -26.50
C VAL A 76 -28.08 29.33 -26.85
N LEU A 77 -28.72 30.01 -27.80
CA LEU A 77 -30.06 29.66 -28.28
C LEU A 77 -30.12 28.16 -28.65
N ASP A 78 -31.16 27.47 -28.17
CA ASP A 78 -31.47 26.06 -28.45
C ASP A 78 -30.41 25.03 -27.96
N ARG A 79 -29.54 25.40 -27.01
CA ARG A 79 -28.56 24.48 -26.40
C ARG A 79 -28.64 24.54 -24.87
N ALA A 80 -28.53 23.39 -24.21
CA ALA A 80 -28.47 23.38 -22.75
C ALA A 80 -27.16 24.04 -22.27
N PRO A 81 -27.19 24.86 -21.20
CA PRO A 81 -26.05 25.64 -20.74
C PRO A 81 -24.99 24.79 -20.03
N GLU A 82 -25.27 23.52 -19.72
CA GLU A 82 -24.30 22.60 -19.13
C GLU A 82 -23.40 21.95 -20.20
N HIS A 83 -22.09 22.07 -20.00
CA HIS A 83 -21.06 21.55 -20.91
C HIS A 83 -20.08 20.64 -20.18
N GLY A 84 -19.69 19.56 -20.86
CA GLY A 84 -18.61 18.69 -20.46
C GLY A 84 -17.34 19.04 -21.23
N LEU A 85 -16.22 19.16 -20.53
CA LEU A 85 -14.90 19.36 -21.12
C LEU A 85 -13.91 18.35 -20.54
N ILE A 86 -13.25 17.60 -21.42
CA ILE A 86 -12.20 16.64 -21.03
C ILE A 86 -10.89 17.09 -21.64
N ARG A 87 -9.91 17.38 -20.78
CA ARG A 87 -8.57 17.81 -21.17
C ARG A 87 -7.57 16.71 -20.83
N LYS A 88 -7.00 16.07 -21.84
CA LYS A 88 -6.09 14.91 -21.70
C LYS A 88 -4.92 15.00 -22.68
N GLY A 89 -3.93 14.13 -22.54
CA GLY A 89 -2.73 14.17 -23.38
C GLY A 89 -2.05 15.55 -23.31
N ALA A 90 -1.61 16.06 -24.46
CA ALA A 90 -0.95 17.38 -24.56
C ALA A 90 -1.79 18.56 -24.06
N ASP A 91 -3.11 18.38 -23.97
CA ASP A 91 -4.09 19.38 -23.59
C ASP A 91 -4.48 19.32 -22.10
N GLY A 92 -4.06 18.25 -21.39
CA GLY A 92 -4.35 18.02 -19.98
C GLY A 92 -3.49 18.84 -19.02
N ALA A 93 -3.73 18.66 -17.71
CA ALA A 93 -3.00 19.39 -16.69
C ALA A 93 -1.61 18.74 -16.49
N ALA A 94 -0.64 19.20 -17.26
CA ALA A 94 0.72 18.68 -17.21
C ALA A 94 1.41 19.04 -15.90
N PHE A 95 2.19 18.11 -15.35
CA PHE A 95 3.06 18.38 -14.22
C PHE A 95 4.50 17.97 -14.50
N LYS A 96 5.41 18.69 -13.86
CA LYS A 96 6.81 18.32 -13.72
C LYS A 96 7.25 18.62 -12.30
N GLY A 97 8.07 17.75 -11.74
CA GLY A 97 8.62 17.94 -10.41
C GLY A 97 9.97 17.27 -10.27
N GLU A 98 10.72 17.72 -9.29
CA GLU A 98 11.92 17.04 -8.83
C GLU A 98 11.81 16.76 -7.32
N ILE A 99 12.28 15.59 -6.90
CA ILE A 99 12.33 15.20 -5.50
C ILE A 99 13.76 14.80 -5.17
N GLU A 100 14.33 15.44 -4.16
CA GLU A 100 15.63 15.05 -3.62
C GLU A 100 15.51 13.73 -2.88
N LEU A 101 16.38 12.80 -3.29
CA LEU A 101 16.57 11.50 -2.68
C LEU A 101 17.78 11.55 -1.74
N PRO A 102 17.77 10.75 -0.67
CA PRO A 102 18.96 10.45 0.11
C PRO A 102 20.17 10.07 -0.76
N GLY A 103 21.37 10.55 -0.40
CA GLY A 103 22.60 10.40 -1.19
C GLY A 103 23.26 9.01 -1.16
N PHE A 104 22.50 7.94 -0.98
CA PHE A 104 23.01 6.56 -1.02
C PHE A 104 22.49 5.79 -2.24
N VAL A 105 23.28 4.82 -2.68
CA VAL A 105 22.92 3.95 -3.81
C VAL A 105 21.98 2.85 -3.33
N ALA A 106 20.83 2.73 -3.98
CA ALA A 106 19.83 1.71 -3.71
C ALA A 106 19.02 1.42 -4.98
N ASP A 107 18.28 0.32 -4.97
CA ASP A 107 17.20 0.11 -5.94
C ASP A 107 15.99 0.90 -5.46
N TRP A 108 15.54 1.85 -6.28
CA TRP A 108 14.50 2.81 -5.94
C TRP A 108 13.20 2.46 -6.65
N ASP A 109 12.15 2.29 -5.87
CA ASP A 109 10.78 2.18 -6.34
C ASP A 109 10.01 3.45 -5.97
N TRP A 110 9.11 3.88 -6.84
CA TRP A 110 8.28 5.06 -6.59
C TRP A 110 6.90 4.90 -7.23
N GLN A 111 5.91 5.53 -6.62
CA GLN A 111 4.53 5.56 -7.12
C GLN A 111 3.93 6.93 -6.85
N THR A 112 3.19 7.45 -7.82
CA THR A 112 2.53 8.76 -7.73
C THR A 112 1.03 8.59 -7.69
N ARG A 113 0.35 9.39 -6.86
CA ARG A 113 -1.11 9.42 -6.70
C ARG A 113 -1.64 10.85 -6.71
N LEU A 114 -2.84 11.05 -7.25
CA LEU A 114 -3.50 12.37 -7.22
C LEU A 114 -4.35 12.50 -5.95
N THR A 115 -3.81 13.21 -4.97
CA THR A 115 -4.47 13.38 -3.65
C THR A 115 -5.34 14.63 -3.56
N LYS A 116 -5.05 15.66 -4.36
CA LYS A 116 -5.84 16.88 -4.46
C LYS A 116 -5.88 17.43 -5.86
N ILE A 117 -7.06 17.87 -6.29
CA ILE A 117 -7.27 18.67 -7.49
C ILE A 117 -8.16 19.86 -7.12
N CYS A 118 -7.82 21.03 -7.62
CA CYS A 118 -8.63 22.24 -7.52
C CYS A 118 -8.61 22.94 -8.87
N LEU A 119 -9.78 23.18 -9.45
CA LEU A 119 -9.94 23.94 -10.70
C LEU A 119 -10.74 25.20 -10.39
N GLN A 120 -10.19 26.35 -10.77
CA GLN A 120 -10.80 27.67 -10.53
C GLN A 120 -10.89 28.46 -11.83
N PRO A 121 -12.02 29.12 -12.11
CA PRO A 121 -12.12 30.00 -13.26
C PRO A 121 -11.19 31.20 -13.07
N GLU A 122 -10.34 31.47 -14.06
CA GLU A 122 -9.51 32.69 -14.10
C GLU A 122 -10.07 33.70 -15.10
N THR A 123 -10.53 33.20 -16.25
CA THR A 123 -11.31 33.96 -17.23
C THR A 123 -12.48 33.11 -17.74
N ALA A 124 -13.25 33.63 -18.69
CA ALA A 124 -14.30 32.86 -19.37
C ALA A 124 -13.76 31.68 -20.20
N ARG A 125 -12.45 31.62 -20.49
CA ARG A 125 -11.84 30.52 -21.29
C ARG A 125 -10.56 29.94 -20.70
N THR A 126 -10.16 30.40 -19.51
CA THR A 126 -8.97 29.94 -18.80
C THR A 126 -9.36 29.45 -17.42
N ILE A 127 -8.86 28.27 -17.07
CA ILE A 127 -9.08 27.62 -15.78
C ILE A 127 -7.72 27.41 -15.14
N LYS A 128 -7.51 28.01 -13.98
CA LYS A 128 -6.34 27.75 -13.16
C LYS A 128 -6.50 26.40 -12.46
N TYR A 129 -5.51 25.52 -12.58
CA TYR A 129 -5.46 24.28 -11.81
C TYR A 129 -4.42 24.35 -10.69
N GLN A 130 -4.72 23.68 -9.58
CA GLN A 130 -3.79 23.37 -8.50
C GLN A 130 -3.89 21.89 -8.17
N LEU A 131 -2.76 21.18 -8.24
CA LEU A 131 -2.66 19.74 -8.01
C LEU A 131 -1.78 19.47 -6.80
N GLU A 132 -2.11 18.45 -6.01
CA GLU A 132 -1.20 17.86 -5.03
C GLU A 132 -1.03 16.37 -5.33
N LEU A 133 0.18 16.01 -5.72
CA LEU A 133 0.58 14.66 -6.04
C LEU A 133 1.37 14.08 -4.88
N GLU A 134 0.91 12.97 -4.30
CA GLU A 134 1.72 12.19 -3.37
C GLU A 134 2.66 11.30 -4.18
N VAL A 135 3.95 11.33 -3.87
CA VAL A 135 4.97 10.43 -4.40
C VAL A 135 5.49 9.58 -3.25
N LYS A 136 5.10 8.31 -3.25
CA LYS A 136 5.63 7.31 -2.34
C LYS A 136 7.00 6.86 -2.85
N LEU A 137 8.02 6.99 -2.01
CA LEU A 137 9.39 6.63 -2.32
C LEU A 137 9.82 5.46 -1.46
N ARG A 138 10.49 4.49 -2.08
CA ARG A 138 11.04 3.33 -1.40
C ARG A 138 12.41 2.98 -1.93
N ALA A 139 13.40 2.97 -1.05
CA ALA A 139 14.74 2.48 -1.36
C ALA A 139 14.95 1.11 -0.74
N ARG A 140 15.38 0.16 -1.55
CA ARG A 140 15.59 -1.22 -1.13
C ARG A 140 16.95 -1.75 -1.55
N LYS A 141 17.40 -2.76 -0.83
CA LYS A 141 18.58 -3.54 -1.16
C LYS A 141 18.31 -5.00 -0.84
N ASN A 142 18.46 -5.85 -1.86
CA ASN A 142 18.42 -7.29 -1.68
C ASN A 142 19.78 -7.78 -1.17
N TYR A 143 19.73 -8.74 -0.25
CA TYR A 143 20.92 -9.39 0.29
C TYR A 143 20.60 -10.84 0.62
N GLN A 144 21.63 -11.68 0.65
CA GLN A 144 21.52 -13.08 1.03
C GLN A 144 22.06 -13.25 2.44
N VAL A 145 21.42 -14.15 3.19
CA VAL A 145 21.84 -14.56 4.52
C VAL A 145 21.98 -16.07 4.52
N ASP A 146 23.21 -16.53 4.73
CA ASP A 146 23.52 -17.95 4.90
C ASP A 146 23.49 -18.29 6.39
N PHE A 147 22.91 -19.44 6.72
CA PHE A 147 22.85 -19.88 8.12
C PHE A 147 22.79 -21.39 8.25
N VAL A 148 23.27 -21.90 9.38
CA VAL A 148 23.09 -23.29 9.76
C VAL A 148 21.68 -23.47 10.30
N LYS A 149 20.88 -24.33 9.67
CA LYS A 149 19.52 -24.66 10.10
C LYS A 149 19.42 -25.84 11.06
N GLY A 150 20.48 -26.61 11.18
CA GLY A 150 20.56 -27.77 12.04
C GLY A 150 21.97 -28.33 12.07
N ILE A 151 22.27 -29.10 13.11
CA ILE A 151 23.57 -29.75 13.29
C ILE A 151 23.33 -31.21 13.60
N GLU A 152 23.96 -32.07 12.81
CA GLU A 152 23.97 -33.51 13.01
C GLU A 152 25.33 -33.91 13.59
N SER A 153 25.33 -34.63 14.70
CA SER A 153 26.54 -35.19 15.28
C SER A 153 26.27 -36.50 16.01
N GLU A 154 27.25 -37.39 15.97
CA GLU A 154 27.29 -38.58 16.84
C GLU A 154 27.54 -38.19 18.31
N ALA A 155 28.17 -37.03 18.52
CA ALA A 155 28.42 -36.50 19.84
C ALA A 155 27.21 -35.71 20.36
N LYS A 156 27.03 -35.67 21.68
CA LYS A 156 25.92 -34.92 22.28
C LYS A 156 26.22 -33.43 22.22
N LEU A 157 25.51 -32.71 21.35
CA LEU A 157 25.55 -31.26 21.24
C LEU A 157 24.21 -30.66 21.64
N ASN A 158 24.25 -29.53 22.34
CA ASN A 158 23.08 -28.72 22.66
C ASN A 158 23.05 -27.53 21.70
N THR A 159 21.91 -27.32 21.02
CA THR A 159 21.71 -26.20 20.09
C THR A 159 20.58 -25.30 20.55
N LEU A 160 20.75 -23.99 20.33
CA LEU A 160 19.67 -23.02 20.43
C LEU A 160 19.29 -22.61 19.00
N VAL A 161 18.00 -22.75 18.68
CA VAL A 161 17.45 -22.48 17.35
C VAL A 161 16.41 -21.38 17.46
N GLU A 162 16.63 -20.28 16.76
CA GLU A 162 15.63 -19.24 16.55
C GLU A 162 14.67 -19.68 15.43
N GLN A 163 13.37 -19.49 15.64
CA GLN A 163 12.34 -19.81 14.65
C GLN A 163 11.53 -18.57 14.33
N MET A 164 11.30 -18.34 13.04
CA MET A 164 10.53 -17.20 12.54
C MET A 164 9.99 -17.49 11.13
N VAL A 165 9.07 -16.65 10.65
CA VAL A 165 8.66 -16.64 9.24
C VAL A 165 9.21 -15.38 8.59
N SER A 166 9.93 -15.56 7.48
CA SER A 166 10.43 -14.46 6.66
C SER A 166 9.81 -14.52 5.27
N GLU A 167 9.99 -13.46 4.48
CA GLU A 167 9.50 -13.37 3.11
C GLU A 167 10.63 -13.08 2.13
N GLU A 168 10.76 -13.94 1.13
CA GLU A 168 11.68 -13.73 0.01
C GLU A 168 10.96 -12.93 -1.10
N PRO A 169 11.52 -11.82 -1.59
CA PRO A 169 10.95 -11.11 -2.73
C PRO A 169 11.08 -11.98 -4.00
N VAL A 170 9.99 -12.15 -4.73
CA VAL A 170 9.96 -12.95 -5.97
C VAL A 170 9.83 -12.05 -7.20
N LEU A 171 8.89 -11.09 -7.16
CA LEU A 171 8.59 -10.21 -8.28
C LEU A 171 8.04 -8.88 -7.76
N LEU A 172 8.52 -7.77 -8.31
CA LEU A 172 7.80 -6.50 -8.33
C LEU A 172 7.63 -6.12 -9.80
N THR A 173 6.40 -5.83 -10.22
CA THR A 173 6.13 -5.38 -11.59
C THR A 173 4.96 -4.42 -11.67
N TYR A 174 4.98 -3.61 -12.72
CA TYR A 174 3.94 -2.67 -13.11
C TYR A 174 3.41 -3.09 -14.47
N THR A 175 2.10 -3.19 -14.60
CA THR A 175 1.45 -3.57 -15.86
C THR A 175 0.19 -2.74 -16.04
N ASN A 176 -0.31 -2.68 -17.27
CA ASN A 176 -1.60 -2.09 -17.55
C ASN A 176 -2.41 -2.94 -18.52
N ARG A 177 -3.71 -2.68 -18.55
CA ARG A 177 -4.67 -3.38 -19.39
C ARG A 177 -5.69 -2.42 -19.96
N GLU A 178 -5.77 -2.37 -21.28
CA GLU A 178 -6.87 -1.71 -21.96
C GLU A 178 -8.12 -2.59 -21.96
N ILE A 179 -9.26 -1.96 -21.72
CA ILE A 179 -10.58 -2.56 -21.73
C ILE A 179 -11.49 -1.72 -22.60
N SER A 180 -12.21 -2.40 -23.49
CA SER A 180 -13.30 -1.78 -24.23
C SER A 180 -14.59 -2.54 -23.96
N ASN A 181 -15.64 -1.80 -23.62
CA ASN A 181 -16.95 -2.37 -23.34
C ASN A 181 -18.03 -1.48 -23.98
N GLN A 182 -19.13 -2.08 -24.42
CA GLN A 182 -20.30 -1.38 -24.92
C GLN A 182 -21.47 -1.69 -23.99
N PHE A 183 -22.15 -0.64 -23.54
CA PHE A 183 -23.30 -0.76 -22.66
C PHE A 183 -24.43 0.13 -23.14
N SER A 184 -25.65 -0.34 -22.89
CA SER A 184 -26.87 0.36 -23.27
C SER A 184 -27.41 1.18 -22.12
N ILE A 185 -27.99 2.34 -22.45
CA ILE A 185 -28.80 3.12 -21.54
C ILE A 185 -30.06 2.28 -21.25
N SER A 186 -30.14 1.74 -20.03
CA SER A 186 -31.21 0.79 -19.70
C SER A 186 -32.55 1.52 -19.57
N TYR A 187 -33.56 1.09 -20.33
CA TYR A 187 -34.94 1.54 -20.13
C TYR A 187 -35.33 1.32 -18.65
N PRO A 188 -35.95 2.29 -17.95
CA PRO A 188 -36.70 3.45 -18.46
C PRO A 188 -35.90 4.75 -18.61
N LYS A 189 -34.57 4.71 -18.66
CA LYS A 189 -33.77 5.95 -18.77
C LYS A 189 -33.82 6.54 -20.18
N PRO A 190 -33.92 7.87 -20.29
CA PRO A 190 -34.05 8.54 -21.58
C PRO A 190 -32.74 8.49 -22.40
N PRO A 191 -32.82 8.64 -23.73
CA PRO A 191 -31.66 8.58 -24.61
C PRO A 191 -30.66 9.73 -24.37
N VAL A 192 -29.39 9.50 -24.71
CA VAL A 192 -28.29 10.45 -24.59
C VAL A 192 -28.28 11.42 -25.78
N ALA A 193 -28.42 12.72 -25.52
CA ALA A 193 -28.09 13.78 -26.48
C ALA A 193 -26.58 14.07 -26.46
N ARG A 194 -26.03 14.31 -25.27
CA ARG A 194 -24.62 14.68 -25.10
C ARG A 194 -24.09 14.20 -23.75
N ILE A 195 -22.89 13.62 -23.74
CA ILE A 195 -22.19 13.26 -22.51
C ILE A 195 -21.57 14.51 -21.91
N LEU A 196 -21.81 14.75 -20.61
CA LEU A 196 -21.28 15.88 -19.88
C LEU A 196 -20.10 15.50 -18.99
N SER A 197 -20.18 14.36 -18.31
CA SER A 197 -19.09 13.88 -17.47
C SER A 197 -19.24 12.38 -17.23
N TYR A 198 -18.16 11.74 -16.81
CA TYR A 198 -18.18 10.35 -16.41
C TYR A 198 -17.08 10.02 -15.41
N GLN A 199 -17.34 9.05 -14.55
CA GLN A 199 -16.40 8.53 -13.57
C GLN A 199 -16.29 7.01 -13.70
N VAL A 200 -15.08 6.49 -13.58
CA VAL A 200 -14.80 5.05 -13.59
C VAL A 200 -13.96 4.67 -12.38
N ILE A 201 -14.43 3.71 -11.59
CA ILE A 201 -13.80 3.29 -10.34
C ILE A 201 -13.55 1.78 -10.38
N PRO A 202 -12.31 1.30 -10.23
CA PRO A 202 -12.04 -0.12 -10.05
C PRO A 202 -12.44 -0.52 -8.62
N VAL A 203 -13.24 -1.58 -8.49
CA VAL A 203 -13.76 -2.08 -7.22
C VAL A 203 -13.59 -3.60 -7.10
N ASN A 204 -13.69 -4.10 -5.87
CA ASN A 204 -13.70 -5.53 -5.55
C ASN A 204 -12.56 -6.32 -6.20
N SER A 205 -11.36 -5.75 -6.18
CA SER A 205 -10.19 -6.40 -6.75
C SER A 205 -9.64 -7.51 -5.86
N THR A 206 -9.30 -8.62 -6.49
CA THR A 206 -8.69 -9.80 -5.87
C THR A 206 -7.59 -10.32 -6.77
N ALA A 207 -6.54 -10.88 -6.18
CA ALA A 207 -5.44 -11.48 -6.92
C ALA A 207 -5.28 -12.95 -6.50
N THR A 208 -5.14 -13.83 -7.48
CA THR A 208 -4.93 -15.27 -7.26
C THR A 208 -3.77 -15.77 -8.09
N LEU A 209 -3.02 -16.76 -7.58
CA LEU A 209 -1.93 -17.40 -8.32
C LEU A 209 -2.40 -18.74 -8.88
N VAL A 210 -2.36 -18.90 -10.21
CA VAL A 210 -2.72 -20.14 -10.90
C VAL A 210 -1.66 -20.47 -11.95
N LYS A 211 -0.91 -21.57 -11.75
CA LYS A 211 0.07 -22.11 -12.71
C LYS A 211 1.01 -21.02 -13.27
N ASP A 212 1.83 -20.45 -12.38
CA ASP A 212 2.82 -19.41 -12.69
C ASP A 212 2.24 -18.09 -13.23
N ARG A 213 0.95 -17.83 -13.00
CA ARG A 213 0.31 -16.57 -13.40
C ARG A 213 -0.50 -15.99 -12.26
N VAL A 214 -0.28 -14.72 -11.99
CA VAL A 214 -1.15 -13.94 -11.11
C VAL A 214 -2.30 -13.43 -11.96
N ASN A 215 -3.52 -13.82 -11.60
CA ASN A 215 -4.75 -13.29 -12.18
C ASN A 215 -5.36 -12.32 -11.18
N ILE A 216 -5.44 -11.06 -11.60
CA ILE A 216 -6.12 -10.01 -10.86
C ILE A 216 -7.49 -9.83 -11.50
N GLU A 217 -8.54 -10.07 -10.72
CA GLU A 217 -9.93 -9.94 -11.14
C GLU A 217 -10.60 -8.86 -10.32
N GLY A 218 -11.44 -8.07 -10.98
CA GLY A 218 -12.21 -7.01 -10.34
C GLY A 218 -13.31 -6.50 -11.26
N LYS A 219 -13.94 -5.40 -10.86
CA LYS A 219 -15.01 -4.77 -11.62
C LYS A 219 -14.76 -3.28 -11.77
N LEU A 220 -15.25 -2.70 -12.86
CA LEU A 220 -15.32 -1.26 -13.06
C LEU A 220 -16.75 -0.81 -12.81
N GLU A 221 -16.90 0.11 -11.87
CA GLU A 221 -18.11 0.89 -11.72
C GLU A 221 -18.05 2.11 -12.62
N VAL A 222 -19.11 2.35 -13.39
CA VAL A 222 -19.19 3.46 -14.34
C VAL A 222 -20.34 4.36 -14.00
N TYR A 223 -20.06 5.65 -13.88
CA TYR A 223 -21.04 6.70 -13.66
C TYR A 223 -21.01 7.65 -14.85
N LEU A 224 -22.17 7.96 -15.42
CA LEU A 224 -22.32 8.81 -16.60
C LEU A 224 -23.31 9.92 -16.30
N VAL A 225 -22.89 11.17 -16.51
CA VAL A 225 -23.74 12.37 -16.46
C VAL A 225 -23.92 12.85 -17.90
N TYR A 226 -25.16 13.02 -18.34
CA TYR A 226 -25.48 13.37 -19.72
C TYR A 226 -26.73 14.25 -19.83
N LEU A 227 -26.84 14.94 -20.96
CA LEU A 227 -28.07 15.61 -21.38
C LEU A 227 -28.99 14.64 -22.07
N VAL A 228 -30.26 14.69 -21.71
CA VAL A 228 -31.32 13.89 -22.32
C VAL A 228 -31.60 14.34 -23.75
N LEU A 229 -31.84 13.40 -24.65
CA LEU A 229 -32.43 13.68 -25.96
C LEU A 229 -33.95 13.62 -25.83
N THR A 230 -34.63 14.74 -26.06
CA THR A 230 -36.10 14.81 -26.01
C THR A 230 -36.74 14.15 -27.24
N GLU A 231 -38.05 13.87 -27.19
CA GLU A 231 -38.79 13.34 -28.34
C GLU A 231 -38.73 14.27 -29.57
N GLU A 232 -38.58 15.57 -29.34
CA GLU A 232 -38.41 16.59 -30.38
C GLU A 232 -36.98 16.64 -30.95
N GLY A 233 -36.07 15.80 -30.45
CA GLY A 233 -34.67 15.75 -30.87
C GLY A 233 -33.80 16.87 -30.31
N GLN A 234 -34.25 17.54 -29.24
CA GLN A 234 -33.55 18.64 -28.60
C GLN A 234 -32.81 18.17 -27.34
N GLU A 235 -31.89 19.01 -26.85
CA GLU A 235 -31.25 18.80 -25.54
C GLU A 235 -32.26 19.11 -24.42
N GLY A 236 -32.49 18.12 -23.56
CA GLY A 236 -33.32 18.22 -22.38
C GLY A 236 -32.50 18.37 -21.11
N GLY A 237 -33.12 18.01 -19.97
CA GLY A 237 -32.47 18.09 -18.67
C GLY A 237 -31.29 17.13 -18.49
N VAL A 238 -30.59 17.31 -17.37
CA VAL A 238 -29.45 16.46 -16.99
C VAL A 238 -29.95 15.17 -16.31
N GLU A 239 -29.38 14.05 -16.70
CA GLU A 239 -29.67 12.73 -16.14
C GLU A 239 -28.38 11.96 -15.84
N VAL A 240 -28.48 10.98 -14.94
CA VAL A 240 -27.36 10.11 -14.57
C VAL A 240 -27.70 8.65 -14.82
N GLN A 241 -26.73 7.93 -15.39
CA GLN A 241 -26.75 6.48 -15.52
C GLN A 241 -25.55 5.88 -14.77
N LYS A 242 -25.80 4.76 -14.09
CA LYS A 242 -24.79 4.06 -13.28
C LYS A 242 -24.77 2.58 -13.67
N TRP A 243 -23.58 2.03 -13.87
CA TRP A 243 -23.33 0.62 -14.07
C TRP A 243 -22.41 0.17 -12.94
N ILE A 244 -23.03 -0.24 -11.84
CA ILE A 244 -22.38 -0.47 -10.55
C ILE A 244 -22.67 -1.89 -10.08
N GLU A 245 -22.04 -2.31 -9.00
CA GLU A 245 -22.27 -3.66 -8.49
C GLU A 245 -23.71 -3.86 -7.99
N ASP A 246 -24.23 -2.88 -7.25
CA ASP A 246 -25.58 -2.90 -6.66
C ASP A 246 -26.71 -3.14 -7.67
N ASN A 247 -26.52 -2.71 -8.92
CA ASN A 247 -27.51 -2.90 -9.99
C ASN A 247 -27.11 -3.96 -11.02
N GLY A 248 -26.02 -4.70 -10.77
CA GLY A 248 -25.51 -5.74 -11.66
C GLY A 248 -24.92 -5.22 -12.98
N GLY A 249 -24.71 -3.91 -13.12
CA GLY A 249 -24.20 -3.28 -14.34
C GLY A 249 -22.68 -3.21 -14.44
N SER A 250 -21.96 -3.41 -13.33
CA SER A 250 -20.50 -3.30 -13.25
C SER A 250 -19.77 -4.12 -14.33
N ILE A 251 -18.69 -3.59 -14.88
CA ILE A 251 -17.94 -4.21 -15.98
C ILE A 251 -16.79 -5.05 -15.43
N PRO A 252 -16.76 -6.38 -15.60
CA PRO A 252 -15.67 -7.20 -15.10
C PRO A 252 -14.38 -6.94 -15.87
N PHE A 253 -13.24 -7.03 -15.16
CA PHE A 253 -11.92 -7.02 -15.78
C PHE A 253 -11.03 -8.13 -15.24
N GLN A 254 -10.04 -8.49 -16.03
CA GLN A 254 -8.98 -9.41 -15.65
C GLN A 254 -7.64 -8.91 -16.18
N ILE A 255 -6.63 -8.89 -15.30
CA ILE A 255 -5.23 -8.61 -15.62
C ILE A 255 -4.42 -9.85 -15.28
N THR A 256 -3.55 -10.28 -16.19
CA THR A 256 -2.68 -11.44 -15.98
C THR A 256 -1.23 -10.99 -15.98
N VAL A 257 -0.49 -11.42 -14.97
CA VAL A 257 0.95 -11.20 -14.85
C VAL A 257 1.65 -12.55 -14.81
N ASP A 258 2.59 -12.74 -15.75
CA ASP A 258 3.43 -13.93 -15.78
C ASP A 258 4.44 -13.89 -14.62
N VAL A 259 4.55 -14.99 -13.89
CA VAL A 259 5.48 -15.17 -12.79
C VAL A 259 6.63 -16.04 -13.26
N PRO A 260 7.89 -15.64 -13.02
CA PRO A 260 9.04 -16.51 -13.29
C PRO A 260 8.85 -17.88 -12.63
N HIS A 261 9.10 -18.97 -13.38
CA HIS A 261 8.83 -20.35 -12.97
C HIS A 261 9.33 -20.68 -11.55
N THR A 262 8.44 -20.56 -10.56
CA THR A 262 8.42 -21.22 -9.24
C THR A 262 7.48 -20.47 -8.30
N SER A 263 6.40 -21.12 -7.85
CA SER A 263 6.17 -21.52 -6.45
C SER A 263 4.69 -21.57 -6.12
N ASN A 264 4.23 -22.67 -5.51
CA ASN A 264 2.97 -22.67 -4.80
C ASN A 264 3.10 -21.83 -3.51
N GLY A 265 2.03 -21.17 -3.08
CA GLY A 265 1.97 -20.49 -1.78
C GLY A 265 2.70 -19.14 -1.72
N LEU A 266 2.68 -18.34 -2.80
CA LEU A 266 3.14 -16.95 -2.76
C LEU A 266 2.08 -16.05 -2.10
N SER A 267 2.53 -15.09 -1.30
CA SER A 267 1.73 -13.92 -0.92
C SER A 267 1.71 -12.92 -2.07
N ILE A 268 0.54 -12.35 -2.35
CA ILE A 268 0.32 -11.40 -3.44
C ILE A 268 -0.17 -10.10 -2.83
N ASN A 269 0.54 -9.01 -3.09
CA ASN A 269 0.03 -7.66 -2.85
C ASN A 269 -0.24 -6.99 -4.19
N HIS A 270 -1.40 -6.36 -4.34
CA HIS A 270 -1.76 -5.66 -5.56
C HIS A 270 -2.47 -4.33 -5.29
N GLU A 271 -2.22 -3.37 -6.16
CA GLU A 271 -2.92 -2.09 -6.21
C GLU A 271 -3.38 -1.82 -7.64
N ILE A 272 -4.54 -1.18 -7.79
CA ILE A 272 -5.17 -0.92 -9.09
C ILE A 272 -5.62 0.53 -9.17
N TRP A 273 -5.41 1.16 -10.33
CA TRP A 273 -5.88 2.52 -10.61
C TRP A 273 -6.30 2.65 -12.09
N ILE A 274 -6.95 3.77 -12.42
CA ILE A 274 -7.28 4.13 -13.81
C ILE A 274 -6.18 5.05 -14.34
N GLU A 275 -5.51 4.64 -15.41
CA GLU A 275 -4.48 5.43 -16.10
C GLU A 275 -5.07 6.32 -17.21
N GLY A 276 -6.26 6.00 -17.70
CA GLY A 276 -6.93 6.77 -18.74
C GLY A 276 -8.31 6.23 -19.03
N VAL A 277 -9.24 7.12 -19.37
CA VAL A 277 -10.63 6.73 -19.60
C VAL A 277 -11.34 7.61 -20.62
N GLN A 278 -12.09 6.97 -21.51
CA GLN A 278 -12.94 7.63 -22.48
C GLN A 278 -14.30 6.93 -22.58
N ILE A 279 -15.36 7.73 -22.52
CA ILE A 279 -16.72 7.28 -22.84
C ILE A 279 -17.25 8.16 -23.97
N TYR A 280 -17.79 7.51 -25.00
CA TYR A 280 -18.46 8.19 -26.10
C TYR A 280 -19.75 7.46 -26.46
N SER A 281 -20.70 8.19 -27.03
CA SER A 281 -21.97 7.66 -27.52
C SER A 281 -22.03 7.80 -29.03
N SER A 282 -22.14 6.69 -29.76
CA SER A 282 -22.35 6.70 -31.21
C SER A 282 -23.83 6.57 -31.60
N HIS A 283 -24.69 6.23 -30.63
CA HIS A 283 -26.13 6.15 -30.79
C HIS A 283 -26.78 6.53 -29.46
N PRO A 284 -27.92 7.25 -29.41
CA PRO A 284 -28.46 7.79 -28.16
C PRO A 284 -28.71 6.75 -27.05
N GLU A 285 -28.93 5.48 -27.41
CA GLU A 285 -29.16 4.39 -26.44
C GLU A 285 -27.89 3.60 -26.07
N ASN A 286 -26.73 3.89 -26.67
CA ASN A 286 -25.52 3.09 -26.51
C ASN A 286 -24.29 3.94 -26.25
N CYS A 287 -23.52 3.55 -25.24
CA CYS A 287 -22.23 4.13 -24.92
C CYS A 287 -21.12 3.09 -25.05
N ARG A 288 -19.92 3.58 -25.37
CA ARG A 288 -18.71 2.77 -25.43
C ARG A 288 -17.68 3.33 -24.47
N LEU A 289 -17.19 2.47 -23.60
CA LEU A 289 -16.06 2.73 -22.71
C LEU A 289 -14.77 2.21 -23.34
N GLN A 290 -13.73 3.00 -23.19
CA GLN A 290 -12.33 2.61 -23.31
C GLN A 290 -11.62 3.05 -22.03
N ALA A 291 -11.07 2.11 -21.27
CA ALA A 291 -10.33 2.40 -20.04
C ALA A 291 -9.00 1.65 -20.03
N THR A 292 -7.97 2.31 -19.52
CA THR A 292 -6.67 1.69 -19.23
C THR A 292 -6.56 1.55 -17.72
N ILE A 293 -6.47 0.31 -17.25
CA ILE A 293 -6.29 -0.02 -15.84
C ILE A 293 -4.82 -0.30 -15.59
N GLY A 294 -4.20 0.46 -14.69
CA GLY A 294 -2.85 0.20 -14.19
C GLY A 294 -2.89 -0.74 -12.97
N ALA A 295 -1.88 -1.59 -12.84
CA ALA A 295 -1.72 -2.50 -11.72
C ALA A 295 -0.26 -2.60 -11.27
N LYS A 296 -0.05 -2.52 -9.95
CA LYS A 296 1.20 -2.86 -9.28
C LYS A 296 1.05 -4.22 -8.64
N VAL A 297 2.03 -5.11 -8.83
CA VAL A 297 2.03 -6.47 -8.26
C VAL A 297 3.34 -6.75 -7.56
N GLU A 298 3.26 -7.11 -6.28
CA GLU A 298 4.38 -7.59 -5.47
C GLU A 298 4.13 -9.03 -5.02
N LEU A 299 5.10 -9.90 -5.28
CA LEU A 299 5.06 -11.31 -4.91
C LEU A 299 6.15 -11.64 -3.89
N PHE A 300 5.74 -12.31 -2.83
CA PHE A 300 6.62 -12.76 -1.76
C PHE A 300 6.43 -14.24 -1.49
N ARG A 301 7.51 -14.93 -1.15
CA ARG A 301 7.48 -16.32 -0.73
C ARG A 301 7.71 -16.39 0.78
N ALA A 302 6.68 -16.82 1.52
CA ALA A 302 6.84 -17.12 2.93
C ALA A 302 7.82 -18.29 3.10
N LYS A 303 8.90 -18.05 3.85
CA LYS A 303 9.94 -19.03 4.14
C LYS A 303 10.08 -19.16 5.66
N PRO A 304 9.71 -20.32 6.24
CA PRO A 304 9.99 -20.59 7.64
C PRO A 304 11.50 -20.73 7.84
N VAL A 305 12.04 -19.96 8.77
CA VAL A 305 13.46 -19.95 9.11
C VAL A 305 13.64 -20.66 10.44
N LYS A 306 14.56 -21.61 10.46
CA LYS A 306 15.08 -22.24 11.68
C LYS A 306 16.56 -21.99 11.68
N ALA A 307 17.04 -21.03 12.44
CA ALA A 307 18.44 -20.64 12.43
C ALA A 307 19.12 -21.01 13.74
N VAL A 308 20.20 -21.78 13.68
CA VAL A 308 21.02 -22.10 14.84
C VAL A 308 21.78 -20.84 15.22
N VAL A 309 21.55 -20.34 16.44
CA VAL A 309 22.25 -19.16 17.00
C VAL A 309 23.31 -19.57 18.02
N GLU A 310 23.21 -20.79 18.53
CA GLU A 310 24.19 -21.33 19.46
C GLU A 310 24.36 -22.83 19.35
N VAL A 311 25.61 -23.26 19.57
CA VAL A 311 26.02 -24.65 19.73
C VAL A 311 26.90 -24.73 20.97
N SER A 312 26.64 -25.71 21.82
CA SER A 312 27.48 -26.02 22.98
C SER A 312 27.67 -27.54 23.10
N PRO A 313 28.82 -28.00 23.61
CA PRO A 313 29.04 -29.41 23.85
C PRO A 313 28.18 -29.90 25.03
N GLY A 314 27.68 -31.13 24.95
CA GLY A 314 26.94 -31.81 26.02
C GLY A 314 27.82 -32.73 26.88
N LYS A 315 29.15 -32.63 26.76
CA LYS A 315 30.16 -33.23 27.65
C LYS A 315 31.53 -32.54 27.47
N ASP A 316 32.63 -33.13 27.96
CA ASP A 316 34.03 -32.65 27.94
C ASP A 316 34.65 -32.45 26.52
N GLU A 317 33.82 -32.21 25.52
CA GLU A 317 34.20 -31.94 24.14
C GLU A 317 34.33 -30.44 23.89
N ILE A 318 35.03 -30.08 22.81
CA ILE A 318 35.19 -28.68 22.40
C ILE A 318 34.50 -28.51 21.05
N VAL A 319 33.61 -27.53 20.97
CA VAL A 319 32.98 -27.14 19.71
C VAL A 319 33.53 -25.78 19.32
N ASP A 320 34.12 -25.72 18.13
CA ASP A 320 34.41 -24.46 17.46
C ASP A 320 33.18 -24.01 16.69
N VAL A 321 32.85 -22.73 16.78
CA VAL A 321 31.62 -22.18 16.19
C VAL A 321 31.94 -20.85 15.54
N LEU A 322 31.81 -20.81 14.22
CA LEU A 322 31.85 -19.56 13.46
C LEU A 322 30.48 -18.91 13.51
N ARG A 323 30.47 -17.60 13.79
CA ARG A 323 29.24 -16.81 13.86
C ARG A 323 29.35 -15.54 13.04
N GLU A 324 28.23 -15.16 12.44
CA GLU A 324 28.05 -13.90 11.74
C GLU A 324 26.86 -13.14 12.32
N ILE A 325 26.97 -11.82 12.46
CA ILE A 325 25.84 -10.98 12.86
C ILE A 325 25.06 -10.64 11.60
N SER A 326 23.80 -11.07 11.54
CA SER A 326 22.92 -10.85 10.41
C SER A 326 21.59 -10.25 10.88
N GLU A 327 21.01 -9.39 10.06
CA GLU A 327 19.66 -8.88 10.25
C GLU A 327 18.69 -9.74 9.46
N LEU A 328 17.67 -10.27 10.13
CA LEU A 328 16.58 -11.00 9.52
C LEU A 328 15.29 -10.19 9.64
N ILE A 329 14.43 -10.28 8.64
CA ILE A 329 13.11 -9.63 8.64
C ILE A 329 12.06 -10.69 8.92
N GLU A 330 11.36 -10.55 10.03
CA GLU A 330 10.24 -11.40 10.43
C GLU A 330 8.93 -10.77 10.00
N VAL A 331 8.04 -11.58 9.44
CA VAL A 331 6.61 -11.23 9.31
C VAL A 331 5.94 -11.58 10.62
N VAL A 332 5.46 -10.55 11.31
CA VAL A 332 4.85 -10.68 12.64
C VAL A 332 3.37 -10.97 12.49
N GLU A 333 2.67 -10.18 11.67
CA GLU A 333 1.23 -10.32 11.44
C GLU A 333 0.86 -9.79 10.05
N GLU A 334 -0.12 -10.41 9.41
CA GLU A 334 -0.71 -9.97 8.15
C GLU A 334 -2.23 -10.08 8.22
N SER A 335 -2.93 -9.04 7.76
CA SER A 335 -4.40 -8.99 7.81
C SER A 335 -4.97 -8.29 6.59
N GLU A 336 -6.16 -8.71 6.17
CA GLU A 336 -6.96 -8.06 5.15
C GLU A 336 -8.29 -7.62 5.78
N ARG A 337 -8.62 -6.34 5.66
CA ARG A 337 -9.78 -5.71 6.31
C ARG A 337 -10.51 -4.78 5.35
N VAL A 338 -11.76 -4.48 5.67
CA VAL A 338 -12.50 -3.41 5.03
C VAL A 338 -12.76 -2.35 6.09
N ILE A 339 -12.23 -1.14 5.88
CA ILE A 339 -12.52 0.03 6.70
C ILE A 339 -13.80 0.64 6.13
N ALA A 340 -14.90 0.50 6.85
CA ALA A 340 -16.18 1.06 6.48
C ALA A 340 -16.33 2.47 7.09
N VAL A 341 -16.50 3.47 6.23
CA VAL A 341 -16.66 4.87 6.62
C VAL A 341 -18.10 5.27 6.39
N GLU A 342 -18.83 5.47 7.48
CA GLU A 342 -20.21 5.96 7.45
C GLU A 342 -20.26 7.38 8.04
N LYS A 343 -20.64 8.37 7.24
CA LYS A 343 -20.77 9.77 7.69
C LYS A 343 -22.07 10.41 7.24
N THR A 344 -22.72 11.13 8.17
CA THR A 344 -23.79 12.06 7.84
C THR A 344 -23.18 13.44 7.60
N LEU A 345 -23.33 13.97 6.39
CA LEU A 345 -22.75 15.24 5.97
C LEU A 345 -23.88 16.24 5.68
N SER A 346 -23.75 17.45 6.23
CA SER A 346 -24.63 18.57 5.90
C SER A 346 -23.99 19.43 4.81
N LEU A 347 -24.80 19.93 3.89
CA LEU A 347 -24.36 20.86 2.86
C LEU A 347 -23.74 22.11 3.51
N PRO A 348 -22.60 22.61 2.96
CA PRO A 348 -22.04 23.91 3.35
C PRO A 348 -23.09 25.02 3.30
N SER A 349 -22.97 26.03 4.16
CA SER A 349 -24.00 27.07 4.34
C SER A 349 -24.32 27.85 3.07
N GLU A 350 -23.36 28.02 2.17
CA GLU A 350 -23.53 28.75 0.90
C GLU A 350 -24.27 27.94 -0.17
N MET A 351 -24.44 26.63 0.04
CA MET A 351 -25.03 25.72 -0.93
C MET A 351 -26.55 25.69 -0.83
N LYS A 352 -27.21 25.73 -1.99
CA LYS A 352 -28.67 25.61 -2.12
C LYS A 352 -29.13 24.18 -1.81
N ASN A 353 -30.42 24.02 -1.53
CA ASN A 353 -31.02 22.75 -1.13
C ASN A 353 -30.94 21.68 -2.24
N ILE A 354 -30.85 20.42 -1.83
CA ILE A 354 -30.78 19.23 -2.68
C ILE A 354 -32.18 18.79 -3.08
N ARG A 355 -32.48 18.81 -4.38
CA ARG A 355 -33.64 18.11 -4.94
C ARG A 355 -33.32 16.64 -5.23
N ARG A 356 -32.15 16.39 -5.81
CA ARG A 356 -31.71 15.04 -6.22
C ARG A 356 -30.19 14.95 -6.31
N VAL A 357 -29.60 13.96 -5.65
CA VAL A 357 -28.16 13.62 -5.82
C VAL A 357 -27.92 13.00 -7.19
N LEU A 358 -26.91 13.48 -7.90
CA LEU A 358 -26.54 13.01 -9.24
C LEU A 358 -25.28 12.14 -9.20
N LEU A 359 -24.18 12.69 -8.69
CA LEU A 359 -22.87 12.05 -8.69
C LEU A 359 -22.15 12.33 -7.37
N ALA A 360 -21.30 11.41 -6.96
CA ALA A 360 -20.39 11.57 -5.84
C ALA A 360 -19.01 11.06 -6.24
N SER A 361 -17.94 11.78 -5.90
CA SER A 361 -16.58 11.37 -6.18
C SER A 361 -15.65 11.64 -5.00
N ILE A 362 -14.55 10.89 -4.95
CA ILE A 362 -13.47 11.09 -4.00
C ILE A 362 -12.12 11.15 -4.72
N THR A 363 -11.14 11.82 -4.12
CA THR A 363 -9.73 11.65 -4.53
C THR A 363 -9.12 10.40 -3.90
N GLU A 364 -7.93 10.00 -4.36
CA GLU A 364 -7.20 8.92 -3.71
C GLU A 364 -6.93 9.27 -2.23
N PRO A 365 -7.33 8.42 -1.27
CA PRO A 365 -7.16 8.73 0.14
C PRO A 365 -5.69 8.82 0.54
N LYS A 366 -5.36 9.85 1.31
CA LYS A 366 -4.09 9.92 2.05
C LYS A 366 -4.20 9.04 3.28
N LEU A 367 -3.14 8.29 3.57
CA LEU A 367 -3.09 7.39 4.72
C LEU A 367 -1.93 7.75 5.64
N ASN A 368 -2.20 7.63 6.93
CA ASN A 368 -1.22 7.58 8.00
C ASN A 368 -1.51 6.36 8.85
N CYS A 369 -0.46 5.70 9.34
CA CYS A 369 -0.62 4.60 10.28
C CYS A 369 0.33 4.76 11.46
N GLN A 370 -0.11 4.29 12.61
CA GLN A 370 0.67 4.28 13.84
C GLN A 370 0.52 2.91 14.49
N LEU A 371 1.64 2.34 14.93
CA LEU A 371 1.68 1.07 15.65
C LEU A 371 1.69 1.34 17.15
N GLU A 372 0.92 0.54 17.87
CA GLU A 372 0.86 0.48 19.32
C GLU A 372 0.87 -1.00 19.73
N ASP A 373 1.10 -1.29 21.01
CA ASP A 373 1.16 -2.68 21.48
C ASP A 373 -0.15 -3.42 21.22
N GLY A 374 -0.08 -4.46 20.40
CA GLY A 374 -1.19 -5.33 20.01
C GLY A 374 -2.15 -4.76 18.97
N GLN A 375 -1.90 -3.57 18.41
CA GLN A 375 -2.81 -2.94 17.45
C GLN A 375 -2.13 -1.98 16.46
N ILE A 376 -2.84 -1.68 15.37
CA ILE A 376 -2.49 -0.61 14.44
C ILE A 376 -3.65 0.38 14.36
N PHE A 377 -3.34 1.67 14.45
CA PHE A 377 -4.27 2.74 14.10
C PHE A 377 -4.04 3.13 12.64
N ILE A 378 -5.06 2.99 11.80
CA ILE A 378 -5.03 3.43 10.40
C ILE A 378 -6.00 4.59 10.27
N ALA A 379 -5.48 5.73 9.84
CA ALA A 379 -6.26 6.93 9.61
C ALA A 379 -5.94 7.56 8.27
N GLY A 380 -6.85 8.38 7.78
CA GLY A 380 -6.67 9.05 6.51
C GLY A 380 -7.70 10.11 6.23
N GLU A 381 -7.49 10.78 5.10
CA GLU A 381 -8.38 11.82 4.59
C GLU A 381 -8.51 11.72 3.08
N THR A 382 -9.68 12.12 2.56
CA THR A 382 -9.92 12.24 1.12
C THR A 382 -10.80 13.46 0.82
N GLN A 383 -10.61 14.08 -0.35
CA GLN A 383 -11.55 15.08 -0.83
C GLN A 383 -12.83 14.38 -1.29
N PHE A 384 -13.96 15.02 -1.10
CA PHE A 384 -15.25 14.50 -1.53
C PHE A 384 -16.03 15.59 -2.25
N ALA A 385 -16.62 15.24 -3.39
CA ALA A 385 -17.45 16.13 -4.18
C ALA A 385 -18.81 15.49 -4.41
N LEU A 386 -19.87 16.27 -4.19
CA LEU A 386 -21.26 15.87 -4.40
C LEU A 386 -21.89 16.77 -5.45
N VAL A 387 -22.23 16.21 -6.61
CA VAL A 387 -23.00 16.89 -7.66
C VAL A 387 -24.47 16.59 -7.45
N TYR A 388 -25.30 17.63 -7.43
CA TYR A 388 -26.73 17.50 -7.22
C TYR A 388 -27.53 18.52 -8.03
N GLN A 389 -28.79 18.17 -8.24
CA GLN A 389 -29.79 19.09 -8.76
C GLN A 389 -30.35 19.92 -7.60
N VAL A 390 -30.36 21.24 -7.79
CA VAL A 390 -30.87 22.21 -6.81
C VAL A 390 -32.38 22.14 -6.74
N ASP A 391 -32.91 22.27 -5.52
CA ASP A 391 -34.34 22.48 -5.29
C ASP A 391 -34.68 23.95 -5.51
N THR A 392 -35.41 24.22 -6.59
CA THR A 392 -35.78 25.56 -7.05
C THR A 392 -37.07 25.50 -7.85
N ASP A 393 -37.85 26.58 -7.79
CA ASP A 393 -39.06 26.79 -8.58
C ASP A 393 -38.77 27.29 -10.01
N GLU A 394 -37.48 27.48 -10.36
CA GLU A 394 -37.07 27.85 -11.72
C GLU A 394 -37.48 26.78 -12.75
N GLU A 395 -37.89 27.22 -13.94
CA GLU A 395 -38.32 26.31 -15.02
C GLU A 395 -37.17 25.40 -15.49
N ALA A 396 -35.93 25.87 -15.43
CA ALA A 396 -34.74 25.11 -15.80
C ALA A 396 -34.06 24.47 -14.58
N PRO A 397 -33.70 23.17 -14.65
CA PRO A 397 -33.04 22.50 -13.55
C PRO A 397 -31.62 23.04 -13.34
N LEU A 398 -31.38 23.63 -12.17
CA LEU A 398 -30.05 24.11 -11.78
C LEU A 398 -29.19 22.97 -11.19
N LEU A 399 -27.93 22.89 -11.59
CA LEU A 399 -26.93 22.02 -10.96
C LEU A 399 -26.07 22.80 -9.97
N ALA A 400 -25.64 22.12 -8.90
CA ALA A 400 -24.66 22.63 -7.96
C ALA A 400 -23.75 21.49 -7.46
N THR A 401 -22.61 21.86 -6.89
CA THR A 401 -21.67 20.92 -6.29
C THR A 401 -21.22 21.40 -4.94
N ALA A 402 -21.25 20.50 -3.96
CA ALA A 402 -20.64 20.70 -2.66
C ALA A 402 -19.31 19.95 -2.58
N PHE A 403 -18.28 20.60 -2.06
CA PHE A 403 -16.95 20.05 -1.90
C PHE A 403 -16.55 20.00 -0.42
N TRP A 404 -15.89 18.91 -0.04
CA TRP A 404 -15.22 18.71 1.25
C TRP A 404 -13.73 18.49 0.99
N GLY A 405 -12.87 19.08 1.80
CA GLY A 405 -11.42 19.08 1.61
C GLY A 405 -10.92 20.18 0.65
N GLN A 406 -11.74 21.21 0.41
CA GLN A 406 -11.41 22.38 -0.40
C GLN A 406 -11.69 23.68 0.36
N GLY A 407 -10.85 24.69 0.13
CA GLY A 407 -10.93 25.96 0.86
C GLY A 407 -10.82 25.73 2.37
N GLU A 408 -11.82 26.22 3.11
CA GLU A 408 -11.92 26.09 4.57
C GLU A 408 -12.75 24.87 5.01
N ILE A 409 -13.31 24.09 4.09
CA ILE A 409 -14.14 22.93 4.41
C ILE A 409 -13.25 21.70 4.60
N GLU A 410 -13.32 21.08 5.77
CA GLU A 410 -12.53 19.89 6.12
C GLU A 410 -12.78 18.70 5.16
N PRO A 411 -11.75 17.88 4.91
CA PRO A 411 -11.88 16.66 4.11
C PRO A 411 -12.66 15.57 4.85
N ILE A 412 -13.03 14.51 4.13
CA ILE A 412 -13.60 13.32 4.75
C ILE A 412 -12.47 12.53 5.42
N THR A 413 -12.48 12.56 6.75
CA THR A 413 -11.53 11.80 7.58
C THR A 413 -12.08 10.42 7.94
N PHE A 414 -11.19 9.45 8.07
CA PHE A 414 -11.49 8.13 8.64
C PHE A 414 -10.35 7.69 9.54
N GLY A 415 -10.66 6.80 10.47
CA GLY A 415 -9.71 6.31 11.46
C GLY A 415 -10.29 5.09 12.14
N ASP A 416 -9.52 4.00 12.18
CA ASP A 416 -9.92 2.79 12.87
C ASP A 416 -8.71 2.09 13.52
N TYR A 417 -8.99 1.43 14.65
CA TYR A 417 -8.03 0.60 15.35
C TYR A 417 -8.26 -0.86 14.95
N LEU A 418 -7.20 -1.53 14.53
CA LEU A 418 -7.24 -2.94 14.18
C LEU A 418 -6.38 -3.72 15.14
N GLU A 419 -7.01 -4.66 15.86
CA GLU A 419 -6.29 -5.62 16.71
C GLU A 419 -5.37 -6.49 15.86
N MET A 420 -4.10 -6.47 16.20
CA MET A 420 -3.04 -7.23 15.54
C MET A 420 -2.12 -7.82 16.62
N PRO A 421 -2.41 -9.05 17.11
CA PRO A 421 -1.64 -9.67 18.17
C PRO A 421 -0.15 -9.78 17.83
N GLY A 422 0.71 -9.52 18.82
CA GLY A 422 2.16 -9.60 18.64
C GLY A 422 2.80 -8.35 18.01
N VAL A 423 2.01 -7.35 17.64
CA VAL A 423 2.53 -6.03 17.21
C VAL A 423 3.05 -5.25 18.40
N GLU A 424 4.18 -4.57 18.22
CA GLU A 424 4.81 -3.68 19.22
C GLU A 424 5.25 -2.37 18.57
N GLU A 425 5.47 -1.34 19.40
CA GLU A 425 6.09 -0.09 18.95
C GLU A 425 7.47 -0.34 18.31
N GLY A 426 7.76 0.34 17.20
CA GLY A 426 9.04 0.23 16.48
C GLY A 426 9.10 -0.87 15.41
N MET A 427 8.06 -1.70 15.29
CA MET A 427 7.85 -2.54 14.11
C MET A 427 7.52 -1.68 12.88
N LYS A 428 7.49 -2.29 11.69
CA LYS A 428 7.18 -1.61 10.42
C LYS A 428 5.87 -2.13 9.83
N ALA A 429 4.95 -1.21 9.56
CA ALA A 429 3.69 -1.48 8.88
C ALA A 429 3.78 -1.14 7.39
N ARG A 430 3.24 -2.03 6.56
CA ARG A 430 2.93 -1.74 5.15
C ARG A 430 1.44 -1.87 4.94
N VAL A 431 0.81 -0.85 4.37
CA VAL A 431 -0.64 -0.78 4.14
C VAL A 431 -0.92 -0.52 2.67
N TYR A 432 -1.60 -1.47 2.03
CA TYR A 432 -2.13 -1.35 0.68
C TYR A 432 -3.62 -1.01 0.78
N LEU A 433 -4.08 -0.06 -0.03
CA LEU A 433 -5.45 0.47 0.03
C LEU A 433 -6.05 0.47 -1.36
N ASN A 434 -7.22 -0.13 -1.52
CA ASN A 434 -8.04 0.01 -2.71
C ASN A 434 -9.43 0.52 -2.32
N THR A 435 -9.96 1.49 -3.07
CA THR A 435 -11.37 1.88 -2.94
C THR A 435 -12.23 0.69 -3.33
N ASN A 436 -13.12 0.27 -2.45
CA ASN A 436 -13.93 -0.92 -2.67
C ASN A 436 -15.37 -0.58 -3.02
N HIS A 437 -15.94 0.47 -2.42
CA HIS A 437 -17.30 0.89 -2.68
C HIS A 437 -17.52 2.35 -2.23
N LEU A 438 -18.30 3.12 -3.00
CA LEU A 438 -18.67 4.50 -2.68
C LEU A 438 -20.17 4.68 -2.96
N LYS A 439 -20.94 5.02 -1.93
CA LYS A 439 -22.39 5.26 -2.04
C LYS A 439 -22.80 6.49 -1.25
N VAL A 440 -23.77 7.21 -1.80
CA VAL A 440 -24.41 8.36 -1.13
C VAL A 440 -25.92 8.18 -1.13
N GLU A 441 -26.53 8.39 0.03
CA GLU A 441 -27.97 8.41 0.21
C GLU A 441 -28.40 9.81 0.65
N GLN A 442 -29.40 10.39 -0.01
CA GLN A 442 -29.98 11.66 0.43
C GLN A 442 -30.90 11.41 1.62
N ILE A 443 -30.69 12.12 2.73
CA ILE A 443 -31.54 12.04 3.93
C ILE A 443 -32.67 13.07 3.82
N ASP A 444 -32.31 14.32 3.51
CA ASP A 444 -33.24 15.42 3.32
C ASP A 444 -32.67 16.45 2.31
N GLU A 445 -33.22 17.66 2.29
CA GLU A 445 -32.82 18.75 1.39
C GLU A 445 -31.44 19.36 1.70
N ARG A 446 -30.82 19.06 2.84
CA ARG A 446 -29.51 19.59 3.23
C ARG A 446 -28.53 18.53 3.72
N THR A 447 -28.98 17.30 3.94
CA THR A 447 -28.16 16.27 4.55
C THR A 447 -28.10 15.02 3.68
N ILE A 448 -26.90 14.47 3.56
CA ILE A 448 -26.63 13.18 2.91
C ILE A 448 -25.94 12.22 3.88
N LYS A 449 -26.01 10.93 3.56
CA LYS A 449 -25.25 9.86 4.19
C LYS A 449 -24.25 9.30 3.20
N LEU A 450 -22.97 9.39 3.53
CA LEU A 450 -21.84 8.84 2.79
C LEU A 450 -21.49 7.46 3.36
N PHE A 451 -21.37 6.48 2.47
CA PHE A 451 -20.78 5.17 2.74
C PHE A 451 -19.56 5.00 1.84
N LEU A 452 -18.39 4.79 2.44
CA LEU A 452 -17.14 4.56 1.73
C LEU A 452 -16.45 3.34 2.34
N ASP A 453 -16.29 2.28 1.56
CA ASP A 453 -15.58 1.08 1.97
C ASP A 453 -14.19 1.07 1.34
N LEU A 454 -13.17 0.99 2.19
CA LEU A 454 -11.78 0.93 1.79
C LEU A 454 -11.20 -0.44 2.14
N LYS A 455 -10.81 -1.20 1.12
CA LYS A 455 -10.22 -2.52 1.31
C LYS A 455 -8.71 -2.37 1.57
N THR A 456 -8.27 -2.84 2.73
CA THR A 456 -6.88 -2.75 3.18
C THR A 456 -6.23 -4.12 3.27
N ARG A 457 -4.96 -4.20 2.88
CA ARG A 457 -4.06 -5.31 3.24
C ARG A 457 -2.90 -4.73 4.05
N ILE A 458 -2.68 -5.28 5.23
CA ILE A 458 -1.74 -4.77 6.22
C ILE A 458 -0.72 -5.86 6.51
N LYS A 459 0.56 -5.51 6.46
CA LYS A 459 1.68 -6.41 6.79
C LYS A 459 2.58 -5.74 7.81
N ILE A 460 2.78 -6.39 8.95
CA ILE A 460 3.67 -5.94 10.02
C ILE A 460 4.93 -6.79 10.01
N THR A 461 6.08 -6.11 10.05
CA THR A 461 7.39 -6.75 10.05
C THR A 461 8.28 -6.21 11.16
N GLN A 462 9.16 -7.05 11.68
CA GLN A 462 10.20 -6.67 12.63
C GLN A 462 11.57 -7.06 12.08
N THR A 463 12.60 -6.26 12.40
CA THR A 463 13.99 -6.62 12.13
C THR A 463 14.62 -7.24 13.37
N LYS A 464 15.08 -8.49 13.25
CA LYS A 464 15.82 -9.22 14.28
C LYS A 464 17.31 -9.27 13.95
N THR A 465 18.15 -8.78 14.83
CA THR A 465 19.62 -8.89 14.69
C THR A 465 20.10 -10.12 15.45
N LEU A 466 20.56 -11.15 14.72
CA LEU A 466 20.95 -12.43 15.29
C LEU A 466 22.43 -12.74 15.00
N ALA A 467 23.09 -13.40 15.95
CA ALA A 467 24.41 -13.99 15.75
C ALA A 467 24.26 -15.42 15.23
N LEU A 468 24.14 -15.57 13.92
CA LEU A 468 23.88 -16.84 13.24
C LEU A 468 25.13 -17.70 13.26
N VAL A 469 24.96 -19.00 13.52
CA VAL A 469 26.02 -19.98 13.30
C VAL A 469 26.17 -20.20 11.80
N THR A 470 27.38 -19.99 11.29
CA THR A 470 27.73 -20.18 9.89
C THR A 470 28.61 -21.40 9.67
N ASP A 471 29.26 -21.91 10.72
CA ASP A 471 29.95 -23.20 10.69
C ASP A 471 30.16 -23.75 12.11
N SER A 472 30.35 -25.06 12.26
CA SER A 472 30.80 -25.64 13.52
C SER A 472 31.61 -26.92 13.34
N ALA A 473 32.62 -27.09 14.19
CA ALA A 473 33.48 -28.26 14.19
C ALA A 473 33.72 -28.79 15.62
N LEU A 474 33.71 -30.11 15.78
CA LEU A 474 34.24 -30.74 17.00
C LEU A 474 35.76 -30.73 16.96
N ILE A 475 36.38 -30.17 17.99
CA ILE A 475 37.82 -30.19 18.17
C ILE A 475 38.14 -31.19 19.29
N SER A 476 39.00 -32.16 18.98
CA SER A 476 39.60 -33.01 20.02
C SER A 476 40.47 -32.15 20.93
N PRO A 477 40.32 -32.21 22.27
CA PRO A 477 41.17 -31.45 23.16
C PRO A 477 42.64 -31.79 22.89
N LEU A 478 43.46 -30.78 22.60
CA LEU A 478 44.91 -30.91 22.53
C LEU A 478 45.42 -31.51 23.85
N ASP A 479 46.29 -32.53 23.77
CA ASP A 479 47.01 -33.07 24.93
C ASP A 479 47.84 -31.95 25.57
N GLY A 480 47.28 -31.32 26.59
CA GLY A 480 47.80 -30.12 27.25
C GLY A 480 47.19 -29.92 28.63
N PRO A 481 47.72 -28.98 29.45
CA PRO A 481 47.43 -28.94 30.88
C PRO A 481 45.93 -28.74 31.18
N LYS A 482 45.47 -29.44 32.21
CA LYS A 482 44.07 -29.55 32.66
C LYS A 482 43.47 -28.19 33.06
N PRO A 483 42.12 -28.04 33.02
CA PRO A 483 41.42 -26.79 33.33
C PRO A 483 41.83 -26.20 34.69
N SER A 484 42.11 -24.89 34.69
CA SER A 484 42.25 -24.07 35.90
C SER A 484 40.87 -23.81 36.52
N MET A 485 40.69 -23.98 37.81
CA MET A 485 39.42 -23.66 38.47
C MET A 485 39.35 -22.18 38.87
N LEU A 486 38.24 -21.52 38.53
CA LEU A 486 37.89 -20.17 38.95
C LEU A 486 36.74 -20.24 39.97
N PHE A 487 36.78 -19.42 41.00
CA PHE A 487 35.62 -19.22 41.86
C PHE A 487 34.80 -18.01 41.38
N TYR A 488 33.51 -18.22 41.14
CA TYR A 488 32.57 -17.18 40.71
C TYR A 488 31.44 -16.98 41.74
N LEU A 489 31.09 -15.74 42.04
CA LEU A 489 29.96 -15.41 42.91
C LEU A 489 28.76 -15.02 42.04
N VAL A 490 27.69 -15.81 42.11
CA VAL A 490 26.47 -15.62 41.30
C VAL A 490 25.83 -14.26 41.55
N GLN A 491 25.52 -13.52 40.48
CA GLN A 491 24.88 -12.21 40.51
C GLN A 491 23.38 -12.30 40.17
N PRO A 492 22.55 -11.29 40.53
CA PRO A 492 21.16 -11.21 40.08
C PRO A 492 21.06 -11.27 38.54
N GLY A 493 20.21 -12.17 38.02
CA GLY A 493 19.99 -12.35 36.58
C GLY A 493 20.94 -13.32 35.86
N ASP A 494 21.89 -13.93 36.59
CA ASP A 494 22.73 -15.01 36.07
C ASP A 494 21.94 -16.32 35.91
N THR A 495 22.28 -17.07 34.87
CA THR A 495 21.87 -18.48 34.69
C THR A 495 23.12 -19.34 34.51
N LEU A 496 23.03 -20.67 34.74
CA LEU A 496 24.17 -21.57 34.50
C LEU A 496 24.69 -21.41 33.07
N TRP A 497 23.77 -21.21 32.12
CA TRP A 497 24.09 -20.93 30.73
C TRP A 497 24.91 -19.64 30.55
N LYS A 498 24.49 -18.51 31.14
CA LYS A 498 25.24 -17.24 31.05
C LYS A 498 26.64 -17.36 31.65
N ILE A 499 26.76 -18.08 32.76
CA ILE A 499 28.05 -18.29 33.46
C ILE A 499 28.95 -19.24 32.64
N ALA A 500 28.40 -20.36 32.16
CA ALA A 500 29.10 -21.32 31.29
C ALA A 500 29.66 -20.62 30.05
N ARG A 501 28.83 -19.79 29.40
CA ARG A 501 29.22 -18.97 28.25
C ARG A 501 30.32 -17.97 28.58
N ARG A 502 30.21 -17.24 29.71
CA ARG A 502 31.20 -16.23 30.12
C ARG A 502 32.59 -16.81 30.35
N TYR A 503 32.67 -18.05 30.85
CA TYR A 503 33.92 -18.68 31.27
C TYR A 503 34.37 -19.82 30.36
N ASN A 504 33.69 -20.00 29.22
CA ASN A 504 33.99 -21.00 28.21
C ASN A 504 34.06 -22.43 28.81
N THR A 505 32.97 -22.84 29.45
CA THR A 505 32.77 -24.17 30.07
C THR A 505 31.34 -24.65 29.82
N THR A 506 30.93 -25.80 30.35
CA THR A 506 29.57 -26.34 30.16
C THR A 506 28.71 -26.22 31.43
N MET A 507 27.38 -26.15 31.25
CA MET A 507 26.46 -26.16 32.39
C MET A 507 26.60 -27.45 33.21
N GLU A 508 26.82 -28.58 32.54
CA GLU A 508 27.00 -29.89 33.19
C GLU A 508 28.29 -29.94 33.99
N SER A 509 29.42 -29.42 33.47
CA SER A 509 30.68 -29.36 34.22
C SER A 509 30.54 -28.45 35.44
N ILE A 510 29.89 -27.28 35.32
CA ILE A 510 29.60 -26.43 36.49
C ILE A 510 28.69 -27.18 37.47
N THR A 511 27.64 -27.84 36.98
CA THR A 511 26.67 -28.57 37.80
C THR A 511 27.33 -29.72 38.54
N GLN A 512 28.18 -30.49 37.87
CA GLN A 512 28.91 -31.63 38.42
C GLN A 512 29.93 -31.19 39.47
N GLU A 513 30.77 -30.20 39.15
CA GLU A 513 31.80 -29.70 40.08
C GLU A 513 31.21 -29.02 41.32
N ASN A 514 30.00 -28.46 41.20
CA ASN A 514 29.31 -27.79 42.31
C ASN A 514 28.17 -28.60 42.92
N GLN A 515 27.99 -29.85 42.47
CA GLN A 515 26.91 -30.75 42.91
C GLN A 515 25.53 -30.07 42.88
N LEU A 516 25.27 -29.30 41.83
CA LEU A 516 24.01 -28.59 41.64
C LEU A 516 22.95 -29.57 41.13
N THR A 517 21.71 -29.38 41.55
CA THR A 517 20.55 -29.88 40.80
C THR A 517 20.21 -28.86 39.71
N ALA A 518 19.63 -29.31 38.59
CA ALA A 518 19.49 -28.58 37.32
C ALA A 518 18.89 -27.15 37.40
N GLU A 519 18.29 -26.77 38.53
CA GLU A 519 17.61 -25.48 38.75
C GLU A 519 18.30 -24.55 39.79
N SER A 520 19.46 -24.91 40.36
CA SER A 520 19.96 -24.30 41.60
C SER A 520 21.00 -23.16 41.47
N VAL A 521 20.75 -22.17 40.62
CA VAL A 521 21.55 -20.92 40.60
C VAL A 521 20.97 -19.92 41.58
N VAL A 522 21.55 -19.87 42.78
CA VAL A 522 21.14 -18.93 43.84
C VAL A 522 22.10 -17.76 43.89
N VAL A 523 21.57 -16.54 43.83
CA VAL A 523 22.34 -15.29 43.95
C VAL A 523 23.17 -15.31 45.24
N GLY A 524 24.44 -14.93 45.15
CA GLY A 524 25.38 -14.96 46.27
C GLY A 524 26.02 -16.32 46.55
N LYS A 525 25.67 -17.39 45.81
CA LYS A 525 26.36 -18.68 45.89
C LYS A 525 27.70 -18.63 45.16
N LYS A 526 28.72 -19.24 45.75
CA LYS A 526 30.05 -19.40 45.13
C LYS A 526 30.09 -20.67 44.31
N LEU A 527 30.44 -20.58 43.03
CA LEU A 527 30.56 -21.69 42.10
C LEU A 527 32.03 -21.89 41.69
N LEU A 528 32.45 -23.15 41.64
CA LEU A 528 33.66 -23.65 41.00
C LEU A 528 33.42 -23.73 39.49
N ILE A 529 34.09 -22.87 38.74
CA ILE A 529 33.98 -22.78 37.30
C ILE A 529 35.27 -23.36 36.70
N PRO A 530 35.22 -24.55 36.09
CA PRO A 530 36.38 -25.10 35.40
C PRO A 530 36.65 -24.28 34.14
N LYS A 531 37.79 -23.58 34.10
CA LYS A 531 38.24 -22.69 33.02
C LYS A 531 39.41 -23.32 32.28
N LYS A 532 39.38 -23.37 30.96
CA LYS A 532 40.53 -23.85 30.18
C LYS A 532 41.74 -22.90 30.34
N PRO A 533 42.99 -23.40 30.43
CA PRO A 533 44.16 -22.53 30.39
C PRO A 533 44.26 -21.79 29.05
N TRP A 534 44.70 -20.53 29.11
CA TRP A 534 44.95 -19.68 27.94
C TRP A 534 46.14 -20.21 27.12
N SER A 535 45.96 -20.40 25.81
CA SER A 535 47.03 -20.75 24.87
C SER A 535 47.35 -19.57 23.94
N PRO A 536 48.61 -19.10 23.82
CA PRO A 536 48.96 -17.90 23.05
C PRO A 536 48.86 -18.00 21.51
N ASN A 537 48.49 -19.14 20.93
CA ASN A 537 48.73 -19.43 19.51
C ASN A 537 47.56 -19.13 18.53
N ASN A 538 46.50 -18.43 18.93
CA ASN A 538 45.40 -18.07 18.01
C ASN A 538 45.48 -16.60 17.57
N LEU A 539 46.56 -16.23 16.89
CA LEU A 539 46.64 -15.03 16.05
C LEU A 539 47.40 -15.38 14.76
N ILE A 540 46.70 -15.92 13.76
CA ILE A 540 46.92 -15.66 12.33
C ILE A 540 45.55 -15.69 11.66
#